data_AF-A0A183MBB8-F1
#
_entry.id   AF-A0A183MBB8-F1
#
_cell.length_a   1.000
_cell.length_b   1.000
_cell.length_c   1.000
_cell.angle_alpha   90.00
_cell.angle_beta   90.00
_cell.angle_gamma   90.00
#
_symmetry.space_group_name_H-M   'P 1'
#
loop_
_entity.id
_entity.type
_entity.pdbx_description
1 polymer ?
#
loop_
_entity_poly.entity_id
_entity_poly.type
_entity_poly.pdbx_seq_one_letter_code
_entity_poly.pdbx_strand_id
1 'polypeptide(L)'
;MDNYMQAGRCLQSSDDHEDAISSTDDGSQPISQSVQDLANDIYKEFESLIKLYGNGFLHNLMPLVIRALENLDSLHSENSDLHLKSLVLSDDHRLLSGEYEKEKKLRKAAENRLFRLEDDLEEERRQHEEKTVSYDANIRILENRVKSLNEQKQEAEMKGEYQRLHDLYTNLLRVYLEYVERVRSMFIKNKLDSHCLPDCSYSGDNACFEVGLATQTSDHNTGVDQLNRLGNMLNSETKRLSEPCFDELSQGDLPEDDGHDIKSKLLQLL
;
A
#
# COMPACT_ATOMS: atom_id res chain seq x y z
N MET A 1 -7.27 7.36 47.28
CA MET A 1 -6.15 7.69 46.38
C MET A 1 -6.70 8.18 45.06
N ASP A 2 -6.94 9.44 44.78
CA ASP A 2 -7.46 10.61 45.51
C ASP A 2 -7.71 11.64 44.39
N ASN A 3 -8.83 12.37 44.49
CA ASN A 3 -9.23 13.57 43.71
C ASN A 3 -9.53 13.32 42.20
N TYR A 4 -10.76 13.36 41.67
CA TYR A 4 -11.90 14.28 41.84
C TYR A 4 -11.54 15.76 41.64
N MET A 5 -11.95 16.33 40.50
CA MET A 5 -12.83 17.50 40.36
C MET A 5 -12.47 18.44 39.20
N GLN A 6 -13.51 18.75 38.41
CA GLN A 6 -13.84 20.04 37.77
C GLN A 6 -12.81 20.66 36.79
N ALA A 7 -13.19 21.23 35.65
CA ALA A 7 -14.42 21.96 35.39
C ALA A 7 -14.66 22.09 33.87
N GLY A 8 -15.93 22.00 33.47
CA GLY A 8 -16.40 22.73 32.31
C GLY A 8 -16.41 24.23 32.62
N ARG A 9 -15.98 25.03 31.65
CA ARG A 9 -16.44 26.42 31.44
C ARG A 9 -16.45 26.68 29.93
N CYS A 10 -17.65 26.61 29.35
CA CYS A 10 -18.07 27.56 28.33
C CYS A 10 -17.98 28.96 28.97
N LEU A 11 -17.46 29.96 28.24
CA LEU A 11 -17.43 31.43 28.43
C LEU A 11 -16.25 31.88 27.52
N GLN A 12 -16.30 32.81 26.59
CA GLN A 12 -17.29 33.82 26.26
C GLN A 12 -16.86 34.45 24.92
N SER A 13 -17.83 34.88 24.11
CA SER A 13 -17.62 35.92 23.11
C SER A 13 -17.12 37.18 23.81
N SER A 14 -16.10 37.79 23.23
CA SER A 14 -15.65 39.18 23.42
C SER A 14 -14.90 39.43 22.11
N ASP A 15 -15.58 39.84 21.04
CA ASP A 15 -15.94 41.24 20.78
C ASP A 15 -15.15 42.24 21.63
N ASP A 16 -14.44 43.08 20.90
CA ASP A 16 -13.93 44.38 21.30
C ASP A 16 -12.86 44.38 22.38
N HIS A 17 -11.60 44.27 21.96
CA HIS A 17 -10.57 45.21 22.37
C HIS A 17 -9.55 45.35 21.24
N GLU A 18 -9.98 46.07 20.19
CA GLU A 18 -9.12 47.09 19.58
C GLU A 18 -8.60 47.97 20.71
N ASP A 19 -7.53 47.52 21.39
CA ASP A 19 -6.64 48.44 22.06
C ASP A 19 -5.93 49.18 20.93
N ALA A 20 -6.67 50.15 20.41
CA ALA A 20 -6.15 51.42 19.97
C ALA A 20 -5.11 51.83 21.01
N ILE A 21 -3.87 51.41 20.75
CA ILE A 21 -2.70 52.17 21.11
C ILE A 21 -2.95 53.48 20.39
N SER A 22 -3.58 54.39 21.13
CA SER A 22 -3.64 55.79 20.81
C SER A 22 -2.19 56.20 20.72
N SER A 23 -1.65 56.07 19.51
CA SER A 23 -0.49 56.79 19.06
C SER A 23 -0.93 58.24 19.05
N THR A 24 -1.00 58.85 20.24
CA THR A 24 -0.62 60.23 20.39
C THR A 24 0.85 60.28 20.01
N ASP A 25 1.07 60.30 18.70
CA ASP A 25 2.23 60.84 18.03
C ASP A 25 2.26 62.34 18.33
N ASP A 26 2.48 62.67 19.61
CA ASP A 26 3.09 63.92 19.97
C ASP A 26 4.58 63.61 19.84
N GLY A 27 5.16 63.98 18.69
CA GLY A 27 6.46 63.56 18.16
C GLY A 27 7.70 63.99 18.97
N SER A 28 7.58 64.00 20.29
CA SER A 28 8.64 64.22 21.26
C SER A 28 8.84 62.91 22.03
N GLN A 29 9.63 61.99 21.48
CA GLN A 29 10.14 60.89 22.31
C GLN A 29 10.78 61.50 23.57
N PRO A 30 10.47 61.00 24.77
CA PRO A 30 11.02 61.56 26.00
C PRO A 30 12.55 61.44 25.94
N ILE A 31 13.23 62.57 26.08
CA ILE A 31 14.70 62.64 26.12
C ILE A 31 15.23 61.62 27.13
N SER A 32 16.33 60.96 26.79
CA SER A 32 16.98 60.02 27.68
C SER A 32 17.31 60.73 28.99
N GLN A 33 16.91 60.13 30.12
CA GLN A 33 17.17 60.68 31.46
C GLN A 33 18.65 61.00 31.66
N SER A 34 19.54 60.18 31.08
CA SER A 34 20.98 60.41 31.12
C SER A 34 21.43 61.64 30.32
N VAL A 35 20.78 61.94 29.19
CA VAL A 35 21.07 63.13 28.37
C VAL A 35 20.49 64.37 29.03
N GLN A 36 19.33 64.25 29.67
CA GLN A 36 18.73 65.32 30.46
C GLN A 36 19.58 65.70 31.68
N ASP A 37 20.08 64.73 32.43
CA ASP A 37 20.96 64.96 33.58
C ASP A 37 22.27 65.61 33.15
N LEU A 38 22.87 65.14 32.04
CA LEU A 38 24.06 65.74 31.45
C LEU A 38 23.80 67.18 30.99
N ALA A 39 22.67 67.44 30.34
CA ALA A 39 22.27 68.79 29.94
C ALA A 39 22.15 69.72 31.16
N ASN A 40 21.49 69.26 32.23
CA ASN A 40 21.34 70.00 33.48
C ASN A 40 22.70 70.35 34.10
N ASP A 41 23.66 69.43 34.09
CA ASP A 41 25.00 69.67 34.62
C ASP A 41 25.80 70.65 33.74
N ILE A 42 25.69 70.54 32.41
CA ILE A 42 26.29 71.51 31.48
C ILE A 42 25.71 72.91 31.68
N TYR A 43 24.39 73.03 31.89
CA TYR A 43 23.73 74.31 32.13
C TYR A 43 24.16 74.95 33.46
N LYS A 44 24.31 74.16 34.54
CA LYS A 44 24.83 74.66 35.84
C LYS A 44 26.25 75.23 35.72
N GLU A 45 27.11 74.56 34.95
CA GLU A 45 28.46 75.06 34.70
C GLU A 45 28.44 76.35 33.87
N PHE A 46 27.58 76.44 32.85
CA PHE A 46 27.40 77.68 32.10
C PHE A 46 26.91 78.84 32.96
N GLU A 47 26.01 78.63 33.91
CA GLU A 47 25.61 79.67 34.86
C GLU A 47 26.79 80.19 35.69
N SER A 48 27.72 79.31 36.07
CA SER A 48 28.95 79.70 36.78
C SER A 48 29.88 80.51 35.87
N LEU A 49 30.09 80.08 34.62
CA LEU A 49 30.90 80.81 33.64
C LEU A 49 30.33 82.20 33.29
N ILE A 50 29.00 82.34 33.18
CA ILE A 50 28.34 83.64 32.92
C ILE A 50 28.65 84.63 34.06
N LYS A 51 28.63 84.17 35.31
CA LYS A 51 28.93 85.01 36.48
C LYS A 51 30.36 85.55 36.47
N LEU A 52 31.31 84.80 35.90
CA LEU A 52 32.74 85.17 35.86
C LEU A 52 33.15 85.96 34.61
N TYR A 53 32.60 85.62 33.43
CA TYR A 53 33.09 86.10 32.14
C TYR A 53 32.03 86.80 31.27
N GLY A 54 30.78 86.89 31.73
CA GLY A 54 29.65 87.39 30.93
C GLY A 54 29.15 86.36 29.91
N ASN A 55 28.16 86.73 29.09
CA ASN A 55 27.44 85.79 28.21
C ASN A 55 27.90 85.79 26.73
N GLY A 56 28.87 86.63 26.34
CA GLY A 56 29.21 86.87 24.94
C GLY A 56 29.68 85.62 24.16
N PHE A 57 30.32 84.65 24.82
CA PHE A 57 30.79 83.42 24.19
C PHE A 57 29.66 82.39 23.93
N LEU A 58 28.56 82.47 24.70
CA LEU A 58 27.45 81.51 24.62
C LEU A 58 26.67 81.63 23.32
N HIS A 59 26.66 82.80 22.68
CA HIS A 59 25.94 82.99 21.42
C HIS A 59 26.39 82.00 20.34
N ASN A 60 27.70 81.70 20.29
CA ASN A 60 28.25 80.73 19.35
C ASN A 60 28.33 79.31 19.94
N LEU A 61 28.58 79.18 21.24
CA LEU A 61 28.78 77.86 21.87
C LEU A 61 27.46 77.12 22.14
N MET A 62 26.40 77.82 22.56
CA MET A 62 25.13 77.21 22.95
C MET A 62 24.48 76.40 21.82
N PRO A 63 24.41 76.89 20.56
CA PRO A 63 23.86 76.10 19.45
C PRO A 63 24.65 74.82 19.17
N LEU A 64 25.97 74.81 19.38
CA LEU A 64 26.80 73.62 19.22
C LEU A 64 26.50 72.58 20.30
N VAL A 65 26.32 73.03 21.55
CA VAL A 65 26.00 72.15 22.68
C VAL A 65 24.60 71.58 22.55
N ILE A 66 23.61 72.41 22.21
CA ILE A 66 22.23 71.95 21.96
C ILE A 66 22.24 70.89 20.86
N ARG A 67 22.87 71.16 19.72
CA ARG A 67 22.97 70.19 18.63
C ARG A 67 23.71 68.90 19.03
N ALA A 68 24.74 69.01 19.88
CA ALA A 68 25.44 67.83 20.38
C ALA A 68 24.56 66.98 21.31
N LEU A 69 23.77 67.62 22.17
CA LEU A 69 22.81 66.95 23.06
C LEU A 69 21.64 66.33 22.28
N GLU A 70 21.07 67.04 21.31
CA GLU A 70 20.04 66.52 20.40
C GLU A 70 20.53 65.29 19.62
N ASN A 71 21.76 65.36 19.08
CA ASN A 71 22.36 64.23 18.39
C ASN A 71 22.60 63.04 19.33
N LEU A 72 23.06 63.29 20.56
CA LEU A 72 23.28 62.24 21.55
C LEU A 72 21.96 61.58 21.97
N ASP A 73 20.91 62.36 22.12
CA ASP A 73 19.57 61.87 22.46
C ASP A 73 18.98 61.02 21.32
N SER A 74 19.09 61.50 20.08
CA SER A 74 18.70 60.74 18.89
C SER A 74 19.46 59.41 18.79
N LEU A 75 20.78 59.40 19.03
CA LEU A 75 21.58 58.18 19.04
C LEU A 75 21.20 57.23 20.18
N HIS A 76 20.85 57.77 21.35
CA HIS A 76 20.41 56.97 22.48
C HIS A 76 19.06 56.30 22.19
N SER A 77 18.12 57.03 21.58
CA SER A 77 16.83 56.49 21.14
C SER A 77 17.02 55.38 20.11
N GLU A 78 17.77 55.66 19.03
CA GLU A 78 18.05 54.68 17.97
C GLU A 78 18.71 53.41 18.54
N ASN A 79 19.69 53.57 19.43
CA ASN A 79 20.35 52.42 20.06
C ASN A 79 19.40 51.59 20.94
N SER A 80 18.45 52.23 21.63
CA SER A 80 17.45 51.54 22.44
C SER A 80 16.49 50.72 21.56
N ASP A 81 16.04 51.30 20.45
CA ASP A 81 15.19 50.63 19.46
C ASP A 81 15.92 49.46 18.80
N LEU A 82 17.19 49.62 18.45
CA LEU A 82 18.03 48.55 17.91
C LEU A 82 18.22 47.42 18.93
N HIS A 83 18.40 47.76 20.22
CA HIS A 83 18.51 46.77 21.28
C HIS A 83 17.21 45.97 21.43
N LEU A 84 16.06 46.65 21.42
CA LEU A 84 14.75 46.00 21.47
C LEU A 84 14.54 45.08 20.26
N LYS A 85 14.84 45.55 19.06
CA LYS A 85 14.74 44.75 17.83
C LYS A 85 15.62 43.51 17.87
N SER A 86 16.85 43.64 18.38
CA SER A 86 17.76 42.52 18.57
C SER A 86 17.20 41.49 19.55
N LEU A 87 16.60 41.95 20.65
CA LEU A 87 15.96 41.08 21.64
C LEU A 87 14.79 40.29 21.03
N VAL A 88 13.89 40.96 20.31
CA VAL A 88 12.74 40.32 19.65
C VAL A 88 13.21 39.26 18.65
N LEU A 89 14.17 39.60 17.78
CA LEU A 89 14.73 38.65 16.81
C LEU A 89 15.42 37.46 17.50
N SER A 90 16.08 37.69 18.63
CA SER A 90 16.71 36.63 19.40
C SER A 90 15.68 35.67 19.99
N ASP A 91 14.57 36.19 20.52
CA ASP A 91 13.48 35.38 21.04
C ASP A 91 12.76 34.59 19.93
N ASP A 92 12.49 35.23 18.79
CA ASP A 92 11.90 34.56 17.62
C ASP A 92 12.81 33.44 17.12
N HIS A 93 14.12 33.69 17.03
CA HIS A 93 15.09 32.67 16.64
C HIS A 93 15.12 31.50 17.64
N ARG A 94 15.04 31.78 18.94
CA ARG A 94 15.00 30.75 19.99
C ARG A 94 13.73 29.89 19.87
N LEU A 95 12.58 30.52 19.63
CA LEU A 95 11.31 29.81 19.44
C LEU A 95 11.36 28.95 18.17
N LEU A 96 11.79 29.51 17.04
CA LEU A 96 11.91 28.80 15.77
C LEU A 96 12.86 27.61 15.86
N SER A 97 14.00 27.79 16.54
CA SER A 97 14.96 26.71 16.77
C SER A 97 14.36 25.58 17.63
N GLY A 98 13.51 25.94 18.61
CA GLY A 98 12.81 24.97 19.45
C GLY A 98 11.80 24.13 18.66
N GLU A 99 10.97 24.77 17.83
CA GLU A 99 10.01 24.07 16.97
C GLU A 99 10.72 23.22 15.91
N TYR A 100 11.79 23.73 15.31
CA TYR A 100 12.61 22.97 14.36
C TYR A 100 13.15 21.66 14.99
N GLU A 101 13.66 21.71 16.22
CA GLU A 101 14.17 20.51 16.89
C GLU A 101 13.05 19.53 17.30
N LYS A 102 11.83 20.02 17.59
CA LYS A 102 10.66 19.14 17.79
C LYS A 102 10.28 18.45 16.48
N GLU A 103 10.14 19.20 15.40
CA GLU A 103 9.77 18.68 14.08
C GLU A 103 10.81 17.67 13.58
N LYS A 104 12.09 17.98 13.73
CA LYS A 104 13.19 17.06 13.39
C LYS A 104 13.10 15.73 14.14
N LYS A 105 12.70 15.74 15.42
CA LYS A 105 12.47 14.51 16.20
C LYS A 105 11.24 13.75 15.71
N LEU A 106 10.14 14.44 15.41
CA LEU A 106 8.94 13.84 14.85
C LEU A 106 9.22 13.18 13.49
N ARG A 107 9.95 13.87 12.60
CA ARG A 107 10.34 13.33 11.30
C ARG A 107 11.19 12.08 11.43
N LYS A 108 12.18 12.07 12.34
CA LYS A 108 12.99 10.88 12.63
C LYS A 108 12.14 9.72 13.20
N ALA A 109 11.16 10.01 14.03
CA ALA A 109 10.25 8.99 14.56
C ALA A 109 9.36 8.39 13.46
N ALA A 110 8.85 9.23 12.55
CA ALA A 110 8.07 8.79 11.39
C ALA A 110 8.91 7.95 10.43
N GLU A 111 10.15 8.36 10.14
CA GLU A 111 11.10 7.61 9.31
C GLU A 111 11.41 6.23 9.91
N ASN A 112 11.68 6.15 11.21
CA ASN A 112 11.88 4.86 11.89
C ASN A 112 10.63 3.97 11.85
N ARG A 113 9.43 4.56 11.90
CA ARG A 113 8.18 3.80 11.77
C ARG A 113 8.00 3.28 10.35
N LEU A 114 8.35 4.08 9.33
CA LEU A 114 8.32 3.68 7.94
C LEU A 114 9.24 2.47 7.71
N PHE A 115 10.50 2.54 8.16
CA PHE A 115 11.44 1.42 8.02
C PHE A 115 10.90 0.12 8.64
N ARG A 116 10.29 0.18 9.83
CA ARG A 116 9.68 -1.01 10.44
C ARG A 116 8.53 -1.59 9.61
N LEU A 117 7.68 -0.72 9.05
CA LEU A 117 6.58 -1.16 8.19
C LEU A 117 7.09 -1.74 6.88
N GLU A 118 8.16 -1.18 6.31
CA GLU A 118 8.82 -1.73 5.12
C GLU A 118 9.41 -3.12 5.39
N ASP A 119 10.08 -3.30 6.53
CA ASP A 119 10.61 -4.60 6.96
C ASP A 119 9.49 -5.64 7.15
N ASP A 120 8.40 -5.26 7.82
CA ASP A 120 7.24 -6.13 8.05
C ASP A 120 6.57 -6.53 6.70
N LEU A 121 6.41 -5.57 5.78
CA LEU A 121 5.83 -5.83 4.46
C LEU A 121 6.73 -6.72 3.60
N GLU A 122 8.04 -6.52 3.65
CA GLU A 122 9.01 -7.36 2.94
C GLU A 122 8.99 -8.80 3.44
N GLU A 123 8.88 -8.98 4.76
CA GLU A 123 8.77 -10.29 5.38
C GLU A 123 7.46 -11.00 5.00
N GLU A 124 6.31 -10.32 5.04
CA GLU A 124 5.04 -10.88 4.57
C GLU A 124 5.09 -11.24 3.07
N ARG A 125 5.67 -10.36 2.24
CA ARG A 125 5.89 -10.65 0.81
C ARG A 125 6.73 -11.91 0.62
N ARG A 126 7.81 -12.06 1.38
CA ARG A 126 8.68 -13.25 1.34
C ARG A 126 7.92 -14.52 1.72
N GLN A 127 7.08 -14.46 2.76
CA GLN A 127 6.24 -15.59 3.16
C GLN A 127 5.21 -15.97 2.08
N HIS A 128 4.61 -14.98 1.42
CA HIS A 128 3.69 -15.22 0.30
C HIS A 128 4.40 -15.85 -0.89
N GLU A 129 5.60 -15.37 -1.24
CA GLU A 129 6.42 -15.95 -2.31
C GLU A 129 6.77 -17.42 -1.98
N GLU A 130 7.17 -17.70 -0.74
CA GLU A 130 7.48 -19.07 -0.29
C GLU A 130 6.26 -20.01 -0.40
N LYS A 131 5.07 -19.52 -0.01
CA LYS A 131 3.80 -20.26 -0.18
C LYS A 131 3.50 -20.51 -1.66
N THR A 132 3.67 -19.51 -2.52
CA THR A 132 3.46 -19.64 -3.97
C THR A 132 4.36 -20.72 -4.56
N VAL A 133 5.66 -20.67 -4.24
CA VAL A 133 6.63 -21.69 -4.69
C VAL A 133 6.25 -23.09 -4.18
N SER A 134 5.77 -23.21 -2.94
CA SER A 134 5.28 -24.48 -2.38
C SER A 134 4.06 -25.00 -3.12
N TYR A 135 3.07 -24.14 -3.41
CA TYR A 135 1.89 -24.52 -4.17
C TYR A 135 2.23 -24.93 -5.60
N ASP A 136 3.12 -24.22 -6.28
CA ASP A 136 3.60 -24.57 -7.61
C ASP A 136 4.29 -25.95 -7.63
N ALA A 137 5.08 -26.26 -6.61
CA ALA A 137 5.69 -27.58 -6.45
C ALA A 137 4.62 -28.67 -6.26
N ASN A 138 3.61 -28.42 -5.42
CA ASN A 138 2.49 -29.35 -5.21
C ASN A 138 1.68 -29.59 -6.48
N ILE A 139 1.39 -28.54 -7.25
CA ILE A 139 0.71 -28.64 -8.55
C ILE A 139 1.49 -29.55 -9.49
N ARG A 140 2.81 -29.34 -9.64
CA ARG A 140 3.65 -30.20 -10.50
C ARG A 140 3.63 -31.67 -10.07
N ILE A 141 3.63 -31.94 -8.76
CA ILE A 141 3.52 -33.31 -8.24
C ILE A 141 2.17 -33.92 -8.61
N LEU A 142 1.08 -33.18 -8.41
CA LEU A 142 -0.27 -33.65 -8.74
C LEU A 142 -0.46 -33.87 -10.24
N GLU A 143 0.05 -32.97 -11.08
CA GLU A 143 0.03 -33.14 -12.54
C GLU A 143 0.74 -34.43 -12.97
N ASN A 144 1.92 -34.70 -12.41
CA ASN A 144 2.65 -35.94 -12.68
C ASN A 144 1.89 -37.17 -12.18
N ARG A 145 1.23 -37.07 -11.01
CA ARG A 145 0.40 -38.16 -10.48
C ARG A 145 -0.79 -38.46 -11.38
N VAL A 146 -1.47 -37.43 -11.89
CA VAL A 146 -2.58 -37.58 -12.84
C VAL A 146 -2.10 -38.23 -14.15
N LYS A 147 -0.97 -37.77 -14.71
CA LYS A 147 -0.36 -38.36 -15.92
C LYS A 147 -0.07 -39.86 -15.72
N SER A 148 0.60 -40.21 -14.62
CA SER A 148 0.93 -41.60 -14.28
C SER A 148 -0.31 -42.50 -14.12
N LEU A 149 -1.37 -42.00 -13.47
CA LEU A 149 -2.63 -42.74 -13.34
C LEU A 149 -3.33 -42.95 -14.69
N ASN A 150 -3.27 -41.95 -15.58
CA ASN A 150 -3.84 -42.05 -16.90
C ASN A 150 -3.08 -43.08 -17.77
N GLU A 151 -1.74 -43.08 -17.72
CA GLU A 151 -0.90 -44.09 -18.38
C GLU A 151 -1.24 -45.50 -17.87
N GLN A 152 -1.38 -45.69 -16.55
CA GLN A 152 -1.77 -46.97 -15.96
C GLN A 152 -3.16 -47.43 -16.43
N LYS A 153 -4.13 -46.51 -16.53
CA LYS A 153 -5.48 -46.82 -17.03
C LYS A 153 -5.45 -47.29 -18.48
N GLN A 154 -4.72 -46.58 -19.35
CA GLN A 154 -4.57 -46.94 -20.76
C GLN A 154 -3.89 -48.31 -20.93
N GLU A 155 -2.85 -48.58 -20.14
CA GLU A 155 -2.19 -49.90 -20.17
C GLU A 155 -3.14 -51.03 -19.74
N ALA A 156 -3.96 -50.80 -18.71
CA ALA A 156 -4.96 -51.76 -18.26
C ALA A 156 -6.05 -52.01 -19.31
N GLU A 157 -6.51 -50.96 -19.99
CA GLU A 157 -7.47 -51.03 -21.09
C GLU A 157 -6.92 -51.86 -22.26
N MET A 158 -5.70 -51.56 -22.71
CA MET A 158 -5.01 -52.31 -23.77
C MET A 158 -4.83 -53.79 -23.41
N LYS A 159 -4.49 -54.11 -22.15
CA LYS A 159 -4.41 -55.50 -21.66
C LYS A 159 -5.77 -56.19 -21.70
N GLY A 160 -6.84 -55.48 -21.33
CA GLY A 160 -8.20 -55.99 -21.39
C GLY A 160 -8.66 -56.29 -22.82
N GLU A 161 -8.41 -55.38 -23.75
CA GLU A 161 -8.71 -55.59 -25.18
C GLU A 161 -7.92 -56.75 -25.78
N TYR A 162 -6.63 -56.83 -25.47
CA TYR A 162 -5.78 -57.94 -25.89
C TYR A 162 -6.33 -59.28 -25.38
N GLN A 163 -6.68 -59.38 -24.09
CA GLN A 163 -7.23 -60.60 -23.51
C GLN A 163 -8.55 -60.98 -24.18
N ARG A 164 -9.45 -60.01 -24.41
CA ARG A 164 -10.72 -60.23 -25.09
C ARG A 164 -10.51 -60.78 -26.51
N LEU A 165 -9.57 -60.20 -27.26
CA LEU A 165 -9.23 -60.64 -28.60
C LEU A 165 -8.61 -62.05 -28.59
N HIS A 166 -7.75 -62.34 -27.62
CA HIS A 166 -7.16 -63.65 -27.41
C HIS A 166 -8.23 -64.72 -27.12
N ASP A 167 -9.21 -64.42 -26.26
CA ASP A 167 -10.31 -65.33 -25.94
C ASP A 167 -11.18 -65.60 -27.18
N LEU A 168 -11.47 -64.57 -27.99
CA LEU A 168 -12.22 -64.71 -29.24
C LEU A 168 -11.48 -65.61 -30.24
N TYR A 169 -10.19 -65.38 -30.45
CA TYR A 169 -9.35 -66.19 -31.32
C TYR A 169 -9.29 -67.65 -30.85
N THR A 170 -9.11 -67.86 -29.55
CA THR A 170 -9.08 -69.19 -28.93
C THR A 170 -10.40 -69.93 -29.10
N ASN A 171 -11.53 -69.24 -28.92
CA ASN A 171 -12.86 -69.81 -29.13
C ASN A 171 -13.10 -70.16 -30.61
N LEU A 172 -12.67 -69.31 -31.55
CA LEU A 172 -12.77 -69.60 -32.98
C LEU A 172 -11.99 -70.87 -33.34
N LEU A 173 -10.76 -71.02 -32.84
CA LEU A 173 -9.95 -72.21 -33.04
C LEU A 173 -10.63 -73.47 -32.48
N ARG A 174 -11.20 -73.37 -31.26
CA ARG A 174 -11.95 -74.48 -30.64
C ARG A 174 -13.11 -74.93 -31.52
N VAL A 175 -13.96 -73.99 -31.96
CA VAL A 175 -15.12 -74.29 -32.84
C VAL A 175 -14.67 -74.91 -34.16
N TYR A 176 -13.60 -74.39 -34.75
CA TYR A 176 -13.04 -74.94 -35.99
C TYR A 176 -12.56 -76.39 -35.80
N LEU A 177 -11.85 -76.69 -34.70
CA LEU A 177 -11.42 -78.04 -34.37
C LEU A 177 -12.62 -78.98 -34.16
N GLU A 178 -13.63 -78.56 -33.39
CA GLU A 178 -14.87 -79.33 -33.19
C GLU A 178 -15.58 -79.62 -34.52
N TYR A 179 -15.60 -78.66 -35.45
CA TYR A 179 -16.15 -78.84 -36.79
C TYR A 179 -15.36 -79.90 -37.59
N VAL A 180 -14.03 -79.80 -37.62
CA VAL A 180 -13.16 -80.77 -38.31
C VAL A 180 -13.32 -82.16 -37.70
N GLU A 181 -13.39 -82.27 -36.38
CA GLU A 181 -13.63 -83.54 -35.69
C GLU A 181 -15.00 -84.14 -36.01
N ARG A 182 -16.03 -83.30 -36.11
CA ARG A 182 -17.37 -83.71 -36.53
C ARG A 182 -17.38 -84.26 -37.95
N VAL A 183 -16.76 -83.54 -38.91
CA VAL A 183 -16.63 -83.99 -40.30
C VAL A 183 -15.84 -85.30 -40.37
N ARG A 184 -14.71 -85.40 -39.65
CA ARG A 184 -13.90 -86.63 -39.58
C ARG A 184 -14.71 -87.80 -39.01
N SER A 185 -15.50 -87.56 -37.96
CA SER A 185 -16.35 -88.58 -37.34
C SER A 185 -17.48 -89.05 -38.27
N MET A 186 -18.08 -88.15 -39.04
CA MET A 186 -19.04 -88.52 -40.09
C MET A 186 -18.39 -89.40 -41.16
N PHE A 187 -17.20 -89.05 -41.63
CA PHE A 187 -16.46 -89.83 -42.62
C PHE A 187 -16.08 -91.23 -42.10
N ILE A 188 -15.69 -91.34 -40.83
CA ILE A 188 -15.37 -92.63 -40.19
C ILE A 188 -16.62 -93.48 -39.97
N LYS A 189 -17.75 -92.88 -39.55
CA LYS A 189 -19.04 -93.59 -39.44
C LYS A 189 -19.50 -94.13 -40.80
N ASN A 190 -19.42 -93.32 -41.86
CA ASN A 190 -19.72 -93.74 -43.24
C ASN A 190 -18.75 -94.81 -43.79
N LYS A 191 -17.63 -95.08 -43.11
CA LYS A 191 -16.67 -96.15 -43.48
C LYS A 191 -16.92 -97.45 -42.68
N LEU A 192 -17.65 -97.37 -41.56
CA LEU A 192 -18.08 -98.53 -40.76
C LEU A 192 -19.47 -99.03 -41.17
N ASP A 193 -20.30 -98.18 -41.78
CA ASP A 193 -21.55 -98.56 -42.44
C ASP A 193 -21.30 -98.64 -43.96
N SER A 194 -21.16 -99.86 -44.48
CA SER A 194 -20.73 -100.21 -45.85
C SER A 194 -21.62 -99.69 -47.00
N HIS A 195 -20.99 -99.36 -48.13
CA HIS A 195 -21.55 -99.30 -49.50
C HIS A 195 -22.84 -98.49 -49.72
N CYS A 196 -22.70 -97.22 -50.14
CA CYS A 196 -23.32 -96.62 -51.35
C CYS A 196 -23.09 -95.09 -51.38
N LEU A 197 -22.65 -94.57 -52.53
CA LEU A 197 -22.63 -93.15 -52.89
C LEU A 197 -24.02 -92.73 -53.47
N PRO A 198 -24.24 -91.47 -53.85
CA PRO A 198 -24.59 -90.34 -52.99
C PRO A 198 -25.91 -89.69 -53.46
N ASP A 199 -26.52 -88.83 -52.63
CA ASP A 199 -27.22 -87.66 -53.20
C ASP A 199 -27.22 -86.51 -52.18
N CYS A 200 -26.42 -85.49 -52.50
CA CYS A 200 -26.41 -84.24 -51.75
C CYS A 200 -27.57 -83.38 -52.26
N SER A 201 -28.66 -83.32 -51.50
CA SER A 201 -29.62 -82.23 -51.61
C SER A 201 -29.12 -81.05 -50.79
N TYR A 202 -28.58 -80.02 -51.44
CA TYR A 202 -28.45 -78.70 -50.83
C TYR A 202 -29.87 -78.18 -50.56
N SER A 203 -30.31 -78.24 -49.31
CA SER A 203 -31.44 -77.46 -48.81
C SER A 203 -30.85 -76.38 -47.91
N GLY A 204 -31.05 -75.13 -48.34
CA GLY A 204 -30.54 -73.97 -47.64
C GLY A 204 -31.30 -73.72 -46.36
N ASP A 205 -30.56 -73.30 -45.34
CA ASP A 205 -31.05 -72.45 -44.27
C ASP A 205 -30.01 -71.35 -44.06
N ASN A 206 -30.25 -70.19 -44.67
CA ASN A 206 -29.61 -68.95 -44.27
C ASN A 206 -30.25 -68.51 -42.94
N ALA A 207 -29.82 -69.10 -41.83
CA ALA A 207 -30.02 -68.50 -40.53
C ALA A 207 -28.97 -67.41 -40.34
N CYS A 208 -29.34 -66.17 -40.64
CA CYS A 208 -28.61 -64.98 -40.25
C CYS A 208 -28.58 -64.95 -38.71
N PHE A 209 -27.46 -65.37 -38.11
CA PHE A 209 -27.25 -65.23 -36.67
C PHE A 209 -26.76 -63.79 -36.44
N GLU A 210 -27.71 -62.86 -36.30
CA GLU A 210 -27.45 -61.54 -35.73
C GLU A 210 -26.95 -61.72 -34.29
N VAL A 211 -25.62 -61.66 -34.10
CA VAL A 211 -25.06 -61.35 -32.79
C VAL A 211 -25.26 -59.86 -32.59
N GLY A 212 -26.34 -59.51 -31.89
CA GLY A 212 -26.59 -58.15 -31.43
C GLY A 212 -25.39 -57.65 -30.63
N LEU A 213 -24.68 -56.66 -31.18
CA LEU A 213 -23.78 -55.81 -30.42
C LEU A 213 -24.66 -54.91 -29.53
N ALA A 214 -24.81 -55.27 -28.26
CA ALA A 214 -25.25 -54.33 -27.25
C ALA A 214 -24.07 -53.39 -26.94
N THR A 215 -24.06 -52.22 -27.55
CA THR A 215 -23.24 -51.09 -27.12
C THR A 215 -23.79 -50.63 -25.76
N GLN A 216 -23.30 -51.23 -24.68
CA GLN A 216 -23.48 -50.64 -23.34
C GLN A 216 -22.55 -49.44 -23.27
N THR A 217 -23.11 -48.25 -23.53
CA THR A 217 -22.54 -46.99 -23.06
C THR A 217 -22.69 -47.00 -21.53
N SER A 218 -21.69 -47.53 -20.84
CA SER A 218 -21.60 -47.49 -19.39
C SER A 218 -21.16 -46.09 -18.98
N ASP A 219 -21.98 -45.48 -18.12
CA ASP A 219 -21.85 -44.15 -17.56
C ASP A 219 -20.45 -43.90 -16.96
N HIS A 220 -19.70 -42.97 -17.57
CA HIS A 220 -18.48 -42.44 -16.97
C HIS A 220 -18.55 -40.91 -16.88
N ASN A 221 -19.61 -40.41 -16.23
CA ASN A 221 -19.80 -38.98 -15.93
C ASN A 221 -19.34 -38.55 -14.53
N THR A 222 -18.89 -39.47 -13.67
CA THR A 222 -18.52 -39.13 -12.28
C THR A 222 -17.10 -38.56 -12.10
N GLY A 223 -16.22 -38.65 -13.11
CA GLY A 223 -14.86 -38.10 -13.05
C GLY A 223 -14.76 -36.64 -13.51
N VAL A 224 -15.54 -36.27 -14.53
CA VAL A 224 -15.56 -34.92 -15.11
C VAL A 224 -16.19 -33.91 -14.14
N ASP A 225 -17.19 -34.34 -13.37
CA ASP A 225 -17.84 -33.52 -12.33
C ASP A 225 -16.94 -33.25 -11.11
N GLN A 226 -15.99 -34.14 -10.80
CA GLN A 226 -15.04 -33.94 -9.71
C GLN A 226 -13.92 -32.97 -10.11
N LEU A 227 -13.43 -33.06 -11.35
CA LEU A 227 -12.45 -32.12 -11.89
C LEU A 227 -13.05 -30.72 -12.09
N ASN A 228 -14.31 -30.62 -12.54
CA ASN A 228 -15.02 -29.36 -12.63
C ASN A 228 -15.32 -28.74 -11.24
N ARG A 229 -15.58 -29.55 -10.22
CA ARG A 229 -15.72 -29.06 -8.83
C ARG A 229 -14.41 -28.56 -8.23
N LEU A 230 -13.29 -29.25 -8.49
CA LEU A 230 -11.96 -28.80 -8.05
C LEU A 230 -11.50 -27.54 -8.79
N GLY A 231 -11.75 -27.46 -10.11
CA GLY A 231 -11.49 -26.25 -10.90
C GLY A 231 -12.30 -25.05 -10.42
N ASN A 232 -13.55 -25.26 -10.02
CA ASN A 232 -14.40 -24.19 -9.47
C ASN A 232 -13.99 -23.75 -8.05
N MET A 233 -13.45 -24.64 -7.21
CA MET A 233 -12.89 -24.24 -5.91
C MET A 233 -11.62 -23.41 -6.06
N LEU A 234 -10.67 -23.85 -6.90
CA LEU A 234 -9.43 -23.10 -7.14
C LEU A 234 -9.72 -21.71 -7.71
N ASN A 235 -10.64 -21.61 -8.68
CA ASN A 235 -11.03 -20.33 -9.28
C ASN A 235 -11.77 -19.39 -8.28
N SER A 236 -12.37 -19.95 -7.22
CA SER A 236 -12.98 -19.18 -6.13
C SER A 236 -11.98 -18.69 -5.08
N GLU A 237 -10.85 -19.40 -4.89
CA GLU A 237 -9.72 -18.95 -4.07
C GLU A 237 -8.88 -17.89 -4.79
N THR A 238 -8.64 -18.02 -6.10
CA THR A 238 -7.94 -17.00 -6.89
C THR A 238 -8.72 -15.69 -6.97
N LYS A 239 -10.06 -15.75 -6.95
CA LYS A 239 -10.93 -14.55 -6.89
C LYS A 239 -10.98 -13.86 -5.53
N ARG A 240 -10.55 -14.51 -4.44
CA ARG A 240 -10.47 -13.89 -3.11
C ARG A 240 -9.11 -13.24 -2.82
N LEU A 241 -8.11 -13.46 -3.67
CA LEU A 241 -6.75 -12.90 -3.50
C LEU A 241 -6.47 -11.68 -4.39
N SER A 242 -7.44 -11.23 -5.22
CA SER A 242 -7.25 -10.13 -6.17
C SER A 242 -7.83 -8.78 -5.76
N GLU A 243 -8.10 -8.55 -4.48
CA GLU A 243 -8.49 -7.22 -3.98
C GLU A 243 -7.67 -6.89 -2.72
N PRO A 244 -6.66 -5.99 -2.80
CA PRO A 244 -6.28 -5.25 -1.62
C PRO A 244 -7.45 -4.33 -1.28
N CYS A 245 -8.21 -4.70 -0.25
CA CYS A 245 -9.22 -3.84 0.35
C CYS A 245 -8.49 -2.64 0.97
N PHE A 246 -8.48 -1.53 0.23
CA PHE A 246 -7.88 -0.27 0.63
C PHE A 246 -9.02 0.69 0.93
N ASP A 247 -9.76 0.43 2.02
CA ASP A 247 -10.76 1.38 2.51
C ASP A 247 -10.59 1.58 4.02
N GLU A 248 -10.68 2.85 4.39
CA GLU A 248 -10.75 3.43 5.74
C GLU A 248 -9.45 3.58 6.53
N LEU A 249 -8.59 4.50 6.04
CA LEU A 249 -7.97 5.47 6.96
C LEU A 249 -8.73 6.80 6.85
N SER A 250 -9.63 6.98 7.81
CA SER A 250 -10.04 8.23 8.46
C SER A 250 -9.63 9.52 7.75
N GLN A 251 -10.62 10.13 7.11
CA GLN A 251 -10.69 11.53 6.73
C GLN A 251 -10.31 12.40 7.95
N GLY A 252 -9.04 12.80 8.01
CA GLY A 252 -8.56 13.84 8.91
C GLY A 252 -8.60 15.15 8.13
N ASP A 253 -9.40 16.10 8.61
CA ASP A 253 -9.52 17.46 8.07
C ASP A 253 -8.13 18.10 7.93
N LEU A 254 -7.66 18.22 6.70
CA LEU A 254 -6.58 19.11 6.31
C LEU A 254 -7.20 20.48 6.01
N PRO A 255 -6.69 21.59 6.59
CA PRO A 255 -7.11 22.90 6.17
C PRO A 255 -6.69 23.12 4.71
N GLU A 256 -7.62 23.56 3.88
CA GLU A 256 -7.35 24.02 2.52
C GLU A 256 -6.33 25.16 2.59
N ASP A 257 -5.10 24.87 2.16
CA ASP A 257 -4.04 25.86 1.97
C ASP A 257 -4.37 26.63 0.68
N ASP A 258 -4.78 27.90 0.85
CA ASP A 258 -5.04 28.87 -0.21
C ASP A 258 -3.75 29.20 -0.97
N GLY A 259 -3.29 28.25 -1.78
CA GLY A 259 -2.16 28.36 -2.71
C GLY A 259 -2.45 29.24 -3.93
N HIS A 260 -3.20 30.33 -3.77
CA HIS A 260 -3.56 31.26 -4.85
C HIS A 260 -2.98 32.66 -4.73
N ASP A 261 -2.17 32.97 -3.72
CA ASP A 261 -1.77 34.36 -3.49
C ASP A 261 -0.28 34.70 -3.66
N ILE A 262 0.61 33.72 -3.85
CA ILE A 262 2.05 34.03 -4.03
C ILE A 262 2.35 34.52 -5.45
N LYS A 263 1.73 33.91 -6.48
CA LYS A 263 1.87 34.37 -7.88
C LYS A 263 1.17 35.71 -8.13
N SER A 264 0.02 35.96 -7.50
CA SER A 264 -0.67 37.25 -7.59
C SER A 264 0.10 38.37 -6.89
N LYS A 265 0.69 38.12 -5.71
CA LYS A 265 1.55 39.12 -5.02
C LYS A 265 2.86 39.42 -5.76
N LEU A 266 3.45 38.46 -6.46
CA LEU A 266 4.66 38.70 -7.27
C LEU A 266 4.39 39.47 -8.57
N LEU A 267 3.18 39.36 -9.15
CA LEU A 267 2.78 40.10 -10.35
C LEU A 267 2.36 41.55 -10.08
N GLN A 268 2.19 41.94 -8.80
CA GLN A 268 1.82 43.31 -8.41
C GLN A 268 3.02 44.20 -8.05
N LEU A 269 4.24 43.65 -8.12
CA LEU A 269 5.51 44.33 -7.82
C LEU A 269 6.41 44.54 -9.07
N LEU A 270 5.89 44.25 -10.26
CA LEU A 270 6.47 44.56 -11.58
C LEU A 270 5.55 45.52 -12.33
#